data_AF-A0A0E9M340-F1
#
_entry.id   AF-A0A0E9M340-F1
#
_cell.length_a   1.000
_cell.length_b   1.000
_cell.length_c   1.000
_cell.angle_alpha   90.00
_cell.angle_beta   90.00
_cell.angle_gamma   90.00
#
_symmetry.space_group_name_H-M   'P 1'
#
loop_
_entity.id
_entity.type
_entity.pdbx_description
1 polymer ?
#
loop_
_entity_poly.entity_id
_entity_poly.type
_entity_poly.pdbx_seq_one_letter_code
_entity_poly.pdbx_strand_id
1 'polypeptide(L)'
;MMGSLMADLTNNLSSLNKWKRKHNEPELTEDDLLIKLFDEVEYAWPKLGYPPLVTPFSQYVKNVALMNVLQVEKGGERWSMIADNIWDMVLGKSGQLPGKVGDEILALAKKEGHEFFTGHPQDLYPDELDTFRKEMDEKGWAYGEDDEELMELAMHPAQYRDYKSGQAKADFKAEIAEIKENEASGERAPTDKKAAVAPLGATPSTMNIDVNGEKFVVSVSYDENDPSPTAPASANQAPQAPASSNGSGSGEPVISPLEGKFYFTKDSGDKAIQVGDKVKAGDLVGYVEAMKTYNAVKFDQSGTIQKIAITNGADVDEDDVLVILG
;
A
#
# COMPACT_ATOMS: atom_id res chain seq x y z
N MET A 1 10.42 -11.18 0.33
CA MET A 1 10.77 -9.92 1.01
C MET A 1 11.40 -8.90 0.06
N MET A 2 12.43 -9.23 -0.71
CA MET A 2 13.04 -8.26 -1.65
C MET A 2 12.07 -7.68 -2.70
N GLY A 3 11.23 -8.49 -3.34
CA GLY A 3 10.30 -7.99 -4.37
C GLY A 3 9.35 -6.89 -3.88
N SER A 4 8.71 -7.11 -2.72
CA SER A 4 7.84 -6.09 -2.10
C SER A 4 8.62 -4.86 -1.61
N LEU A 5 9.88 -5.02 -1.19
CA LEU A 5 10.72 -3.87 -0.82
C LEU A 5 11.03 -3.00 -2.05
N MET A 6 11.40 -3.59 -3.18
CA MET A 6 11.77 -2.84 -4.39
C MET A 6 10.55 -2.15 -5.03
N ALA A 7 9.38 -2.80 -5.00
CA ALA A 7 8.13 -2.15 -5.42
C ALA A 7 7.81 -0.94 -4.54
N ASP A 8 7.87 -1.09 -3.21
CA ASP A 8 7.64 0.02 -2.29
C ASP A 8 8.66 1.16 -2.52
N LEU A 9 9.94 0.83 -2.73
CA LEU A 9 10.98 1.81 -3.04
C LEU A 9 10.69 2.56 -4.35
N THR A 10 10.30 1.84 -5.40
CA THR A 10 10.03 2.42 -6.72
C THR A 10 8.88 3.41 -6.66
N ASN A 11 7.77 3.03 -6.02
CA ASN A 11 6.59 3.88 -5.90
C ASN A 11 6.91 5.12 -5.07
N ASN A 12 7.53 4.94 -3.90
CA ASN A 12 7.90 6.06 -3.03
C ASN A 12 8.97 6.97 -3.67
N LEU A 13 9.90 6.42 -4.45
CA LEU A 13 10.90 7.22 -5.18
C LEU A 13 10.26 8.11 -6.23
N SER A 14 9.28 7.59 -6.97
CA SER A 14 8.52 8.36 -7.96
C SER A 14 7.86 9.58 -7.31
N SER A 15 7.14 9.36 -6.20
CA SER A 15 6.46 10.41 -5.45
C SER A 15 7.44 11.40 -4.81
N LEU A 16 8.54 10.92 -4.22
CA LEU A 16 9.60 11.78 -3.68
C LEU A 16 10.23 12.66 -4.76
N ASN A 17 10.58 12.11 -5.93
CA ASN A 17 11.20 12.87 -7.01
C ASN A 17 10.22 13.86 -7.67
N LYS A 18 8.91 13.56 -7.71
CA LYS A 18 7.89 14.57 -8.07
C LYS A 18 7.95 15.75 -7.09
N TRP A 19 8.00 15.48 -5.79
CA TRP A 19 8.11 16.52 -4.77
C TRP A 19 9.43 17.31 -4.89
N LYS A 20 10.57 16.65 -5.05
CA LYS A 20 11.88 17.29 -5.17
C LYS A 20 11.96 18.20 -6.41
N ARG A 21 11.43 17.77 -7.56
CA ARG A 21 11.30 18.63 -8.75
C ARG A 21 10.48 19.88 -8.50
N LYS A 22 9.36 19.78 -7.78
CA LYS A 22 8.51 20.93 -7.42
C LYS A 22 9.24 21.94 -6.52
N HIS A 23 10.24 21.48 -5.76
CA HIS A 23 11.01 22.30 -4.82
C HIS A 23 12.43 22.65 -5.30
N ASN A 24 12.76 22.37 -6.56
CA ASN A 24 14.10 22.56 -7.14
C ASN A 24 15.22 21.83 -6.38
N GLU A 25 14.92 20.66 -5.82
CA GLU A 25 15.87 19.77 -5.18
C GLU A 25 16.39 18.69 -6.14
N PRO A 26 17.62 18.17 -5.94
CA PRO A 26 18.16 17.09 -6.76
C PRO A 26 17.39 15.79 -6.54
N GLU A 27 16.97 15.15 -7.63
CA GLU A 27 16.32 13.84 -7.60
C GLU A 27 17.26 12.75 -7.06
N LEU A 28 16.67 11.73 -6.44
CA LEU A 28 17.38 10.55 -5.98
C LEU A 28 17.26 9.40 -6.98
N THR A 29 18.26 8.52 -7.02
CA THR A 29 18.14 7.21 -7.67
C THR A 29 17.59 6.17 -6.70
N GLU A 30 17.21 5.00 -7.22
CA GLU A 30 16.78 3.86 -6.39
C GLU A 30 17.89 3.39 -5.47
N ASP A 31 19.15 3.37 -5.95
CA ASP A 31 20.32 3.02 -5.15
C ASP A 31 20.54 4.03 -4.01
N ASP A 32 20.38 5.34 -4.27
CA ASP A 32 20.49 6.36 -3.24
C ASP A 32 19.44 6.17 -2.13
N LEU A 33 18.19 5.88 -2.52
CA LEU A 33 17.10 5.66 -1.58
C LEU A 33 17.29 4.36 -0.78
N LEU A 34 17.79 3.29 -1.43
CA LEU A 34 18.06 2.02 -0.78
C LEU A 34 19.17 2.15 0.28
N ILE A 35 20.26 2.87 -0.03
CA ILE A 35 21.34 3.13 0.93
C ILE A 35 20.80 3.90 2.14
N LYS A 36 20.04 4.98 1.89
CA LYS A 36 19.40 5.77 2.96
C LYS A 36 18.47 4.92 3.82
N LEU A 37 17.71 4.01 3.20
CA LEU A 37 16.85 3.10 3.93
C LEU A 37 17.65 2.16 4.85
N PHE A 38 18.76 1.60 4.39
CA PHE A 38 19.58 0.73 5.25
C PHE A 38 20.18 1.48 6.44
N ASP A 39 20.69 2.69 6.22
CA ASP A 39 21.20 3.55 7.28
C ASP A 39 20.08 3.89 8.29
N GLU A 40 18.87 4.17 7.80
CA GLU A 40 17.73 4.48 8.66
C GLU A 40 17.19 3.23 9.38
N VAL A 41 17.27 2.03 8.80
CA VAL A 41 16.96 0.77 9.49
C VAL A 41 17.96 0.52 10.63
N GLU A 42 19.26 0.74 10.40
CA GLU A 42 20.29 0.65 11.45
C GLU A 42 20.01 1.67 12.57
N TYR A 43 19.55 2.86 12.22
CA TYR A 43 19.12 3.86 13.19
C TYR A 43 17.85 3.44 13.94
N ALA A 44 16.78 3.02 13.26
CA ALA A 44 15.43 2.87 13.81
C ALA A 44 15.25 1.56 14.60
N TRP A 45 15.77 0.45 14.10
CA TRP A 45 15.61 -0.88 14.69
C TRP A 45 15.94 -0.96 16.20
N PRO A 46 17.07 -0.40 16.70
CA PRO A 46 17.36 -0.40 18.13
C PRO A 46 16.36 0.44 18.96
N LYS A 47 15.83 1.55 18.42
CA LYS A 47 14.85 2.38 19.16
C LYS A 47 13.46 1.75 19.20
N LEU A 48 13.14 0.88 18.25
CA LEU A 48 11.92 0.09 18.27
C LEU A 48 12.02 -1.11 19.22
N GLY A 49 13.10 -1.26 19.99
CA GLY A 49 13.26 -2.32 20.97
C GLY A 49 13.76 -3.65 20.41
N TYR A 50 14.53 -3.62 19.31
CA TYR A 50 15.08 -4.82 18.66
C TYR A 50 14.03 -5.90 18.35
N PRO A 51 12.91 -5.58 17.68
CA PRO A 51 11.97 -6.61 17.28
C PRO A 51 12.65 -7.64 16.37
N PRO A 52 12.32 -8.94 16.48
CA PRO A 52 12.82 -9.96 15.55
C PRO A 52 12.44 -9.59 14.11
N LEU A 53 13.42 -9.57 13.20
CA LEU A 53 13.19 -9.18 11.80
C LEU A 53 12.57 -10.33 10.98
N VAL A 54 11.37 -10.74 11.39
CA VAL A 54 10.48 -11.67 10.68
C VAL A 54 9.09 -11.04 10.56
N THR A 55 8.24 -11.58 9.70
CA THR A 55 6.85 -11.10 9.56
C THR A 55 6.13 -11.18 10.91
N PRO A 56 5.39 -10.13 11.33
CA PRO A 56 5.17 -8.86 10.62
C PRO A 56 6.22 -7.77 10.90
N PHE A 57 7.04 -7.92 11.95
CA PHE A 57 7.90 -6.86 12.47
C PHE A 57 9.03 -6.41 11.53
N SER A 58 9.55 -7.28 10.66
CA SER A 58 10.50 -6.86 9.63
C SER A 58 9.90 -5.80 8.69
N GLN A 59 8.63 -5.94 8.34
CA GLN A 59 7.91 -4.95 7.53
C GLN A 59 7.68 -3.67 8.33
N TYR A 60 7.40 -3.76 9.63
CA TYR A 60 7.20 -2.57 10.48
C TYR A 60 8.45 -1.71 10.56
N VAL A 61 9.61 -2.32 10.85
CA VAL A 61 10.89 -1.61 10.91
C VAL A 61 11.23 -0.99 9.56
N LYS A 62 11.03 -1.74 8.46
CA LYS A 62 11.24 -1.26 7.09
C LYS A 62 10.36 -0.05 6.77
N ASN A 63 9.06 -0.13 7.09
CA ASN A 63 8.09 0.91 6.75
C ASN A 63 8.36 2.21 7.51
N VAL A 64 8.56 2.14 8.83
CA VAL A 64 8.86 3.35 9.60
C VAL A 64 10.22 3.94 9.21
N ALA A 65 11.21 3.11 8.89
CA ALA A 65 12.49 3.60 8.36
C ALA A 65 12.32 4.29 7.01
N LEU A 66 11.55 3.72 6.08
CA LEU A 66 11.28 4.37 4.80
C LEU A 66 10.53 5.69 4.99
N MET A 67 9.50 5.71 5.84
CA MET A 67 8.76 6.95 6.14
C MET A 67 9.66 8.01 6.79
N ASN A 68 10.56 7.61 7.69
CA ASN A 68 11.57 8.52 8.25
C ASN A 68 12.45 9.11 7.15
N VAL A 69 12.96 8.29 6.23
CA VAL A 69 13.78 8.77 5.11
C VAL A 69 12.99 9.76 4.25
N LEU A 70 11.76 9.42 3.86
CA LEU A 70 10.92 10.30 3.05
C LEU A 70 10.65 11.63 3.74
N GLN A 71 10.38 11.61 5.04
CA GLN A 71 10.12 12.82 5.80
C GLN A 71 11.37 13.68 5.95
N VAL A 72 12.51 13.08 6.29
CA VAL A 72 13.78 13.80 6.38
C VAL A 72 14.18 14.40 5.02
N GLU A 73 13.98 13.68 3.93
CA GLU A 73 14.23 14.17 2.56
C GLU A 73 13.29 15.31 2.14
N LYS A 74 12.11 15.42 2.77
CA LYS A 74 11.15 16.52 2.60
C LYS A 74 11.34 17.64 3.65
N GLY A 75 12.39 17.57 4.48
CA GLY A 75 12.67 18.54 5.55
C GLY A 75 11.80 18.40 6.82
N GLY A 76 11.05 17.30 6.93
CA GLY A 76 10.23 16.94 8.09
C GLY A 76 11.02 16.24 9.20
N GLU A 77 10.31 15.89 10.27
CA GLU A 77 10.87 15.17 11.41
C GLU A 77 10.76 13.65 11.24
N ARG A 78 11.76 12.92 11.76
CA ARG A 78 11.63 11.47 11.98
C ARG A 78 10.46 11.19 12.91
N TRP A 79 9.88 9.99 12.80
CA TRP A 79 8.80 9.50 13.66
C TRP A 79 7.46 10.26 13.51
N SER A 80 7.38 11.20 12.56
CA SER A 80 6.16 11.95 12.28
C SER A 80 5.05 11.08 11.67
N MET A 81 5.42 9.94 11.06
CA MET A 81 4.49 8.96 10.51
C MET A 81 4.85 7.56 11.02
N ILE A 82 4.17 7.14 12.09
CA ILE A 82 4.25 5.78 12.62
C ILE A 82 2.85 5.16 12.49
N ALA A 83 2.76 4.06 11.74
CA ALA A 83 1.53 3.31 11.58
C ALA A 83 1.07 2.67 12.90
N ASP A 84 -0.24 2.49 13.05
CA ASP A 84 -0.85 2.02 14.31
C ASP A 84 -0.34 0.65 14.74
N ASN A 85 -0.10 -0.25 13.79
CA ASN A 85 0.44 -1.57 14.10
C ASN A 85 1.90 -1.53 14.60
N ILE A 86 2.66 -0.51 14.21
CA ILE A 86 4.00 -0.25 14.74
C ILE A 86 3.90 0.32 16.16
N TRP A 87 2.93 1.22 16.40
CA TRP A 87 2.61 1.66 17.75
C TRP A 87 2.18 0.49 18.64
N ASP A 88 1.26 -0.36 18.19
CA ASP A 88 0.79 -1.53 18.94
C ASP A 88 1.95 -2.48 19.30
N MET A 89 2.91 -2.68 18.37
CA MET A 89 4.15 -3.41 18.65
C MET A 89 4.96 -2.74 19.77
N VAL A 90 5.24 -1.45 19.64
CA VAL A 90 6.08 -0.68 20.59
C VAL A 90 5.42 -0.58 21.97
N LEU A 91 4.10 -0.46 22.01
CA LEU A 91 3.32 -0.31 23.24
C LEU A 91 3.06 -1.65 23.94
N GLY A 92 3.55 -2.77 23.40
CA GLY A 92 3.43 -4.09 24.00
C GLY A 92 2.12 -4.84 23.70
N LYS A 93 1.25 -4.26 22.86
CA LYS A 93 -0.02 -4.90 22.46
C LYS A 93 0.18 -6.11 21.55
N SER A 94 1.31 -6.20 20.86
CA SER A 94 1.71 -7.38 20.07
C SER A 94 2.67 -8.31 20.80
N GLY A 95 2.83 -8.15 22.11
CA GLY A 95 3.77 -8.89 22.95
C GLY A 95 5.00 -8.09 23.37
N GLN A 96 5.85 -8.69 24.18
CA GLN A 96 7.02 -8.03 24.75
C GLN A 96 8.19 -8.00 23.77
N LEU A 97 8.73 -6.81 23.53
CA LEU A 97 9.94 -6.61 22.74
C LEU A 97 11.20 -7.11 23.48
N PRO A 98 12.20 -7.68 22.79
CA PRO A 98 13.44 -8.16 23.43
C PRO A 98 14.27 -7.04 24.06
N GLY A 99 14.25 -5.86 23.45
CA GLY A 99 15.00 -4.68 23.87
C GLY A 99 14.12 -3.60 24.49
N LYS A 100 14.77 -2.63 25.14
CA LYS A 100 14.10 -1.43 25.63
C LYS A 100 13.75 -0.53 24.44
N VAL A 101 12.51 -0.04 24.41
CA VAL A 101 12.10 1.03 23.49
C VAL A 101 12.93 2.30 23.76
N GLY A 102 13.42 2.92 22.70
CA GLY A 102 14.28 4.10 22.74
C GLY A 102 13.59 5.33 23.32
N ASP A 103 14.36 6.20 23.98
CA ASP A 103 13.80 7.33 24.74
C ASP A 103 13.03 8.33 23.84
N GLU A 104 13.40 8.46 22.56
CA GLU A 104 12.66 9.29 21.58
C GLU A 104 11.24 8.78 21.33
N ILE A 105 11.07 7.46 21.21
CA ILE A 105 9.78 6.83 20.99
C ILE A 105 8.94 6.88 22.27
N LEU A 106 9.56 6.69 23.44
CA LEU A 106 8.88 6.84 24.73
C LEU A 106 8.36 8.27 24.94
N ALA A 107 9.17 9.28 24.57
CA ALA A 107 8.77 10.68 24.65
C ALA A 107 7.61 10.99 23.71
N LEU A 108 7.65 10.48 22.48
CA LEU A 108 6.57 10.63 21.50
C LEU A 108 5.28 9.92 21.96
N ALA A 109 5.40 8.68 22.44
CA ALA A 109 4.29 7.92 23.01
C ALA A 109 3.55 8.73 24.10
N LYS A 110 4.32 9.32 25.02
CA LYS A 110 3.78 10.16 26.09
C LYS A 110 3.16 11.46 25.56
N LYS A 111 3.77 12.10 24.57
CA LYS A 111 3.26 13.34 23.95
C LYS A 111 1.91 13.10 23.26
N GLU A 112 1.75 11.96 22.62
CA GLU A 112 0.52 11.56 21.91
C GLU A 112 -0.51 10.87 22.80
N GLY A 113 -0.20 10.64 24.08
CA GLY A 113 -1.13 10.03 25.04
C GLY A 113 -1.29 8.52 24.88
N HIS A 114 -0.31 7.84 24.29
CA HIS A 114 -0.31 6.38 24.18
C HIS A 114 -0.04 5.72 25.53
N GLU A 115 -0.72 4.59 25.78
CA GLU A 115 -0.55 3.78 26.98
C GLU A 115 0.12 2.45 26.67
N PHE A 116 1.05 2.04 27.54
CA PHE A 116 1.73 0.76 27.43
C PHE A 116 0.86 -0.36 27.98
N PHE A 117 0.77 -1.44 27.21
CA PHE A 117 0.09 -2.67 27.57
C PHE A 117 1.11 -3.72 28.03
N THR A 118 0.83 -4.37 29.15
CA THR A 118 1.68 -5.42 29.75
C THR A 118 0.92 -6.73 29.98
N GLY A 119 -0.34 -6.80 29.55
CA GLY A 119 -1.17 -7.99 29.67
C GLY A 119 -0.87 -9.01 28.57
N HIS A 120 -1.76 -10.00 28.43
CA HIS A 120 -1.64 -10.98 27.37
C HIS A 120 -2.22 -10.39 26.08
N PRO A 121 -1.48 -10.33 24.95
CA PRO A 121 -1.96 -9.72 23.70
C PRO A 121 -3.35 -10.19 23.25
N GLN A 122 -3.69 -11.46 23.45
CA GLN A 122 -5.02 -12.02 23.09
C GLN A 122 -6.17 -11.33 23.83
N ASP A 123 -5.92 -10.74 25.00
CA ASP A 123 -6.97 -10.07 25.80
C ASP A 123 -7.53 -8.83 25.08
N LEU A 124 -6.80 -8.30 24.09
CA LEU A 124 -7.23 -7.16 23.27
C LEU A 124 -8.16 -7.57 22.11
N TYR A 125 -8.32 -8.87 21.86
CA TYR A 125 -9.07 -9.43 20.74
C TYR A 125 -10.16 -10.38 21.27
N PRO A 126 -11.34 -9.83 21.65
CA PRO A 126 -12.46 -10.66 22.09
C PRO A 126 -12.98 -11.55 20.95
N ASP A 127 -13.75 -12.58 21.31
CA ASP A 127 -14.40 -13.47 20.34
C ASP A 127 -15.54 -12.73 19.62
N GLU A 128 -15.42 -12.64 18.30
CA GLU A 128 -16.37 -11.97 17.41
C GLU A 128 -17.04 -12.94 16.42
N LEU A 129 -16.91 -14.26 16.61
CA LEU A 129 -17.42 -15.24 15.64
C LEU A 129 -18.94 -15.15 15.46
N ASP A 130 -19.71 -14.82 16.50
CA ASP A 130 -21.15 -14.65 16.40
C ASP A 130 -21.55 -13.47 15.51
N THR A 131 -20.74 -12.41 15.46
CA THR A 131 -20.92 -11.28 14.55
C THR A 131 -20.79 -11.74 13.09
N PHE A 132 -19.79 -12.57 12.80
CA PHE A 132 -19.57 -13.11 11.45
C PHE A 132 -20.61 -14.17 11.05
N ARG A 133 -21.05 -15.04 11.98
CA ARG A 133 -22.16 -15.98 11.74
C ARG A 133 -23.42 -15.26 11.31
N LYS A 134 -23.77 -14.19 12.01
CA LYS A 134 -24.93 -13.36 11.68
C LYS A 134 -24.83 -12.76 10.26
N GLU A 135 -23.67 -12.24 9.88
CA GLU A 135 -23.45 -11.74 8.51
C GLU A 135 -23.66 -12.84 7.47
N MET A 136 -23.10 -14.03 7.70
CA MET A 136 -23.24 -15.17 6.79
C MET A 136 -24.70 -15.63 6.66
N ASP A 137 -25.45 -15.68 7.78
CA ASP A 137 -26.88 -16.01 7.78
C ASP A 137 -27.69 -15.01 6.96
N GLU A 138 -27.45 -13.71 7.17
CA GLU A 138 -28.12 -12.62 6.44
C GLU A 138 -27.84 -12.68 4.94
N LYS A 139 -26.64 -13.13 4.55
CA LYS A 139 -26.20 -13.26 3.15
C LYS A 139 -26.46 -14.64 2.55
N GLY A 140 -26.96 -15.60 3.33
CA GLY A 140 -27.16 -16.98 2.91
C GLY A 140 -25.86 -17.70 2.54
N TRP A 141 -24.74 -17.33 3.15
CA TRP A 141 -23.45 -17.98 2.96
C TRP A 141 -23.34 -19.21 3.87
N ALA A 142 -22.94 -20.35 3.30
CA ALA A 142 -22.67 -21.55 4.09
C ALA A 142 -21.41 -21.37 4.93
N TYR A 143 -21.42 -21.89 6.17
CA TYR A 143 -20.27 -21.85 7.08
C TYR A 143 -19.10 -22.76 6.67
N GLY A 144 -19.34 -23.72 5.78
CA GLY A 144 -18.39 -24.79 5.49
C GLY A 144 -18.80 -26.11 6.16
N GLU A 145 -18.05 -27.18 5.91
CA GLU A 145 -18.25 -28.49 6.57
C GLU A 145 -17.85 -28.44 8.06
N ASP A 146 -16.76 -27.74 8.37
CA ASP A 146 -16.13 -27.60 9.69
C ASP A 146 -15.98 -26.12 10.11
N ASP A 147 -16.93 -25.26 9.71
CA ASP A 147 -16.89 -23.80 9.87
C ASP A 147 -15.71 -23.11 9.14
N GLU A 148 -15.09 -23.75 8.14
CA GLU A 148 -13.93 -23.20 7.45
C GLU A 148 -14.22 -21.87 6.74
N GLU A 149 -15.40 -21.69 6.16
CA GLU A 149 -15.78 -20.44 5.50
C GLU A 149 -16.07 -19.33 6.53
N LEU A 150 -16.57 -19.69 7.71
CA LEU A 150 -16.72 -18.75 8.83
C LEU A 150 -15.34 -18.27 9.31
N MET A 151 -14.38 -19.18 9.44
CA MET A 151 -13.01 -18.84 9.85
C MET A 151 -12.30 -17.99 8.78
N GLU A 152 -12.47 -18.30 7.49
CA GLU A 152 -11.95 -17.48 6.39
C GLU A 152 -12.56 -16.07 6.38
N LEU A 153 -13.87 -15.94 6.61
CA LEU A 153 -14.51 -14.63 6.77
C LEU A 153 -13.95 -13.88 7.98
N ALA A 154 -13.75 -14.54 9.12
CA ALA A 154 -13.23 -13.90 10.33
C ALA A 154 -11.76 -13.46 10.18
N MET A 155 -10.92 -14.26 9.51
CA MET A 155 -9.50 -13.97 9.30
C MET A 155 -9.25 -12.97 8.18
N HIS A 156 -10.08 -13.00 7.12
CA HIS A 156 -9.91 -12.20 5.92
C HIS A 156 -11.23 -11.54 5.45
N PRO A 157 -11.86 -10.66 6.27
CA PRO A 157 -13.24 -10.23 6.04
C PRO A 157 -13.46 -9.54 4.70
N ALA A 158 -12.55 -8.64 4.30
CA ALA A 158 -12.67 -7.91 3.03
C ALA A 158 -12.48 -8.86 1.83
N GLN A 159 -11.38 -9.63 1.84
CA GLN A 159 -11.04 -10.55 0.75
C GLN A 159 -12.12 -11.63 0.57
N TYR A 160 -12.66 -12.14 1.66
CA TYR A 160 -13.75 -13.11 1.63
C TYR A 160 -15.03 -12.50 1.05
N ARG A 161 -15.41 -11.28 1.45
CA ARG A 161 -16.58 -10.57 0.87
C ARG A 161 -16.40 -10.30 -0.62
N ASP A 162 -15.21 -9.92 -1.06
CA ASP A 162 -14.90 -9.69 -2.47
C ASP A 162 -14.91 -11.00 -3.27
N TYR A 163 -14.43 -12.09 -2.67
CA TYR A 163 -14.51 -13.42 -3.26
C TYR A 163 -15.96 -13.87 -3.44
N LYS A 164 -16.78 -13.82 -2.37
CA LYS A 164 -18.19 -14.27 -2.41
C LYS A 164 -19.08 -13.39 -3.28
N SER A 165 -18.80 -12.08 -3.36
CA SER A 165 -19.53 -11.16 -4.24
C SER A 165 -19.13 -11.31 -5.71
N GLY A 166 -17.99 -11.94 -5.99
CA GLY A 166 -17.41 -12.05 -7.33
C GLY A 166 -16.59 -10.83 -7.75
N GLN A 167 -16.46 -9.82 -6.89
CA GLN A 167 -15.64 -8.63 -7.13
C GLN A 167 -14.18 -9.00 -7.36
N ALA A 168 -13.60 -9.87 -6.51
CA ALA A 168 -12.21 -10.32 -6.67
C ALA A 168 -11.94 -10.95 -8.05
N LYS A 169 -12.95 -11.66 -8.60
CA LYS A 169 -12.87 -12.24 -9.95
C LYS A 169 -13.00 -11.19 -11.05
N ALA A 170 -13.79 -10.14 -10.83
CA ALA A 170 -13.91 -9.03 -11.76
C ALA A 170 -12.59 -8.23 -11.81
N ASP A 171 -12.02 -7.91 -10.65
CA ASP A 171 -10.77 -7.17 -10.51
C ASP A 171 -9.62 -7.93 -11.16
N PHE A 172 -9.48 -9.23 -10.86
CA PHE A 172 -8.45 -10.08 -11.49
C PHE A 172 -8.56 -10.10 -13.02
N LYS A 173 -9.79 -10.11 -13.56
CA LYS A 173 -9.98 -10.07 -15.02
C LYS A 173 -9.65 -8.71 -15.62
N ALA A 174 -9.95 -7.63 -14.91
CA ALA A 174 -9.61 -6.28 -15.33
C ALA A 174 -8.09 -6.08 -15.37
N GLU A 175 -7.38 -6.50 -14.32
CA GLU A 175 -5.91 -6.47 -14.24
C GLU A 175 -5.27 -7.25 -15.40
N ILE A 176 -5.74 -8.46 -15.69
CA ILE A 176 -5.23 -9.26 -16.81
C ILE A 176 -5.52 -8.61 -18.16
N ALA A 177 -6.65 -7.90 -18.30
CA ALA A 177 -6.96 -7.18 -19.53
C ALA A 177 -6.04 -5.96 -19.72
N GLU A 178 -5.81 -5.21 -18.65
CA GLU A 178 -4.90 -4.06 -18.64
C GLU A 178 -3.46 -4.46 -18.95
N ILE A 179 -2.96 -5.54 -18.33
CA ILE A 179 -1.62 -6.07 -18.62
C ILE A 179 -1.49 -6.41 -20.11
N LYS A 180 -2.49 -7.08 -20.69
CA LYS A 180 -2.50 -7.44 -22.12
C LYS A 180 -2.58 -6.22 -23.04
N GLU A 181 -3.33 -5.20 -22.63
CA GLU A 181 -3.45 -3.95 -23.39
C GLU A 181 -2.12 -3.18 -23.38
N ASN A 182 -1.47 -3.07 -22.23
CA ASN A 182 -0.15 -2.45 -22.06
C ASN A 182 0.94 -3.22 -22.86
N GLU A 183 0.88 -4.55 -22.87
CA GLU A 183 1.77 -5.38 -23.70
C GLU A 183 1.52 -5.16 -25.21
N ALA A 184 0.27 -4.97 -25.63
CA ALA A 184 -0.11 -4.78 -27.03
C ALA A 184 0.13 -3.36 -27.55
N SER A 185 0.04 -2.33 -26.70
CA SER A 185 0.24 -0.92 -27.07
C SER A 185 1.72 -0.53 -27.17
N GLY A 186 2.63 -1.37 -26.69
CA GLY A 186 4.06 -1.03 -26.58
C GLY A 186 4.35 0.03 -25.51
N GLU A 187 3.33 0.52 -24.80
CA GLU A 187 3.49 1.25 -23.56
C GLU A 187 3.85 0.24 -22.48
N ARG A 188 5.16 0.05 -22.27
CA ARG A 188 5.61 -0.62 -21.05
C ARG A 188 5.03 0.15 -19.86
N ALA A 189 4.11 -0.48 -19.14
CA ALA A 189 3.85 -0.17 -17.74
C ALA A 189 5.20 0.00 -17.01
N PRO A 190 5.29 0.81 -15.95
CA PRO A 190 6.47 0.82 -15.09
C PRO A 190 6.68 -0.62 -14.60
N THR A 191 7.65 -1.28 -15.24
CA THR A 191 7.92 -2.69 -15.03
C THR A 191 8.39 -2.86 -13.59
N ASP A 192 7.68 -3.70 -12.83
CA ASP A 192 8.31 -4.60 -11.88
C ASP A 192 9.43 -5.35 -12.63
N LYS A 193 10.64 -4.77 -12.64
CA LYS A 193 11.80 -5.41 -13.25
C LYS A 193 12.28 -6.50 -12.32
N LYS A 194 11.84 -7.73 -12.58
CA LYS A 194 12.67 -8.90 -12.26
C LYS A 194 14.06 -8.65 -12.85
N ALA A 195 15.06 -8.72 -11.97
CA ALA A 195 16.46 -8.51 -12.30
C ALA A 195 16.88 -9.27 -13.56
N ALA A 196 17.49 -8.54 -14.49
CA ALA A 196 18.18 -9.13 -15.62
C ALA A 196 19.36 -9.97 -15.08
N VAL A 197 19.24 -11.29 -15.16
CA VAL A 197 20.39 -12.19 -15.06
C VAL A 197 21.10 -12.09 -16.41
N ALA A 198 22.39 -11.76 -16.40
CA ALA A 198 23.18 -11.64 -17.62
C ALA A 198 23.09 -12.92 -18.48
N PRO A 199 22.88 -12.84 -19.80
CA PRO A 199 22.73 -14.03 -20.62
C PRO A 199 24.07 -14.74 -20.78
N LEU A 200 24.15 -15.99 -20.30
CA LEU A 200 25.05 -16.99 -20.87
C LEU A 200 24.58 -17.27 -22.30
N GLY A 201 25.47 -17.08 -23.27
CA GLY A 201 25.16 -17.14 -24.69
C GLY A 201 24.44 -18.42 -25.12
N ALA A 202 23.19 -18.27 -25.55
CA ALA A 202 22.46 -19.26 -26.32
C ALA A 202 21.87 -18.56 -27.55
N THR A 203 22.34 -18.93 -28.75
CA THR A 203 21.83 -18.42 -30.02
C THR A 203 20.58 -19.20 -30.45
N PRO A 204 19.54 -18.55 -31.00
CA PRO A 204 18.34 -19.23 -31.48
C PRO A 204 18.66 -20.19 -32.63
N SER A 205 17.95 -21.31 -32.68
CA SER A 205 18.16 -22.36 -33.69
C SER A 205 16.84 -22.97 -34.15
N THR A 206 16.69 -23.14 -35.46
CA THR A 206 15.54 -23.83 -36.07
C THR A 206 15.79 -25.34 -36.10
N MET A 207 14.82 -26.14 -35.68
CA MET A 207 14.91 -27.60 -35.70
C MET A 207 13.76 -28.22 -36.50
N ASN A 208 14.07 -29.22 -37.32
CA ASN A 208 13.08 -30.00 -38.06
C ASN A 208 12.67 -31.21 -37.21
N ILE A 209 11.41 -31.27 -36.80
CA ILE A 209 10.86 -32.34 -35.97
C ILE A 209 9.86 -33.14 -36.79
N ASP A 210 10.04 -34.46 -36.82
CA ASP A 210 9.09 -35.40 -37.44
C ASP A 210 8.26 -36.03 -36.33
N VAL A 211 6.94 -35.78 -36.33
CA VAL A 211 6.01 -36.40 -35.39
C VAL A 211 5.04 -37.26 -36.18
N ASN A 212 5.18 -38.58 -36.04
CA ASN A 212 4.34 -39.59 -36.70
C ASN A 212 4.26 -39.45 -38.24
N GLY A 213 5.35 -39.04 -38.89
CA GLY A 213 5.45 -38.97 -40.35
C GLY A 213 5.13 -37.61 -40.95
N GLU A 214 4.78 -36.62 -40.12
CA GLU A 214 4.58 -35.23 -40.53
C GLU A 214 5.71 -34.36 -39.98
N LYS A 215 6.40 -33.64 -40.88
CA LYS A 215 7.58 -32.84 -40.55
C LYS A 215 7.21 -31.39 -40.31
N PHE A 216 7.59 -30.90 -39.14
CA PHE A 216 7.42 -29.52 -38.71
C PHE A 216 8.78 -28.82 -38.61
N VAL A 217 8.84 -27.58 -39.08
CA VAL A 217 9.99 -26.71 -38.90
C VAL A 217 9.68 -25.77 -37.75
N VAL A 218 10.33 -25.98 -36.60
CA VAL A 218 10.09 -25.18 -35.39
C VAL A 218 11.24 -24.20 -35.21
N SER A 219 10.91 -22.90 -35.21
CA SER A 219 11.86 -21.84 -34.86
C SER A 219 11.70 -21.51 -33.38
N VAL A 220 12.78 -21.64 -32.61
CA VAL A 220 12.82 -21.22 -31.20
C VAL A 220 13.61 -19.92 -31.14
N SER A 221 12.91 -18.80 -30.97
CA SER A 221 13.51 -17.50 -30.66
C SER A 221 13.45 -17.23 -29.15
N TYR A 222 14.49 -16.57 -28.64
CA TYR A 222 14.46 -15.91 -27.33
C TYR A 222 14.65 -14.42 -27.64
N ASP A 223 13.58 -13.65 -27.41
CA ASP A 223 13.43 -12.19 -27.54
C ASP A 223 13.89 -11.54 -28.85
N GLU A 224 12.94 -10.96 -29.57
CA GLU A 224 13.17 -10.18 -30.80
C GLU A 224 13.72 -8.78 -30.46
N ASN A 225 14.98 -8.56 -30.82
CA ASN A 225 15.51 -7.22 -31.07
C ASN A 225 16.36 -7.29 -32.35
N ASP A 226 15.85 -6.72 -33.45
CA ASP A 226 16.69 -6.19 -34.53
C ASP A 226 16.03 -4.92 -35.11
N PRO A 227 16.78 -3.84 -35.43
CA PRO A 227 16.21 -2.51 -35.66
C PRO A 227 16.19 -2.10 -37.14
N SER A 228 15.20 -1.29 -37.54
CA SER A 228 15.26 -0.18 -38.54
C SER A 228 13.85 0.16 -39.10
N PRO A 229 13.64 1.25 -39.86
CA PRO A 229 13.66 2.65 -39.44
C PRO A 229 12.33 3.39 -39.73
N THR A 230 12.23 4.59 -39.17
CA THR A 230 11.11 5.59 -39.14
C THR A 230 10.44 6.01 -40.46
N ALA A 231 9.12 6.25 -40.43
CA ALA A 231 8.40 7.37 -41.08
C ALA A 231 6.93 7.51 -40.54
N PRO A 232 6.30 8.71 -40.61
CA PRO A 232 5.31 9.15 -39.61
C PRO A 232 3.84 8.98 -40.03
N ALA A 233 2.93 8.76 -39.06
CA ALA A 233 1.49 8.91 -39.28
C ALA A 233 0.75 9.39 -38.02
N SER A 234 0.11 10.54 -38.18
CA SER A 234 -1.17 11.01 -37.65
C SER A 234 -1.55 10.78 -36.18
N ALA A 235 -1.58 11.89 -35.44
CA ALA A 235 -2.27 12.03 -34.17
C ALA A 235 -3.77 11.73 -34.32
N ASN A 236 -4.26 10.75 -33.56
CA ASN A 236 -5.65 10.64 -33.19
C ASN A 236 -5.75 10.26 -31.71
N GLN A 237 -6.80 10.77 -31.08
CA GLN A 237 -6.92 11.06 -29.65
C GLN A 237 -6.94 9.83 -28.75
N ALA A 238 -6.23 9.92 -27.62
CA ALA A 238 -6.30 8.96 -26.53
C ALA A 238 -7.62 9.10 -25.74
N PRO A 239 -8.21 7.99 -25.24
CA PRO A 239 -9.35 8.03 -24.34
C PRO A 239 -9.02 8.77 -23.04
N GLN A 240 -9.92 9.64 -22.59
CA GLN A 240 -9.78 10.38 -21.33
C GLN A 240 -9.85 9.44 -20.12
N ALA A 241 -8.79 9.44 -19.31
CA ALA A 241 -8.85 8.98 -17.92
C ALA A 241 -9.89 9.82 -17.14
N PRO A 242 -10.59 9.25 -16.13
CA PRO A 242 -11.55 9.98 -15.33
C PRO A 242 -10.89 11.19 -14.67
N ALA A 243 -11.52 12.35 -14.84
CA ALA A 243 -11.00 13.61 -14.33
C ALA A 243 -10.89 13.60 -12.80
N SER A 244 -9.68 13.89 -12.30
CA SER A 244 -9.46 14.36 -10.93
C SER A 244 -10.36 15.56 -10.70
N SER A 245 -11.37 15.40 -9.84
CA SER A 245 -12.24 16.51 -9.48
C SER A 245 -11.51 17.45 -8.53
N ASN A 246 -10.84 18.46 -9.07
CA ASN A 246 -10.56 19.69 -8.34
C ASN A 246 -11.90 20.36 -8.00
N GLY A 247 -12.48 19.91 -6.90
CA GLY A 247 -13.69 20.49 -6.33
C GLY A 247 -13.39 21.86 -5.77
N SER A 248 -13.66 22.90 -6.56
CA SER A 248 -13.81 24.27 -6.08
C SER A 248 -15.09 24.36 -5.23
N GLY A 249 -14.99 23.87 -3.98
CA GLY A 249 -15.94 24.13 -2.92
C GLY A 249 -15.33 25.15 -1.97
N SER A 250 -16.14 26.09 -1.47
CA SER A 250 -15.71 27.02 -0.43
C SER A 250 -15.49 26.25 0.88
N GLY A 251 -14.28 25.77 1.10
CA GLY A 251 -13.90 25.01 2.27
C GLY A 251 -12.43 24.62 2.23
N GLU A 252 -11.86 24.29 3.38
CA GLU A 252 -10.45 23.92 3.50
C GLU A 252 -10.32 22.40 3.28
N PRO A 253 -9.51 21.95 2.29
CA PRO A 253 -9.38 20.54 1.96
C PRO A 253 -8.47 19.82 2.96
N VAL A 254 -8.90 18.64 3.39
CA VAL A 254 -8.09 17.66 4.11
C VAL A 254 -7.64 16.62 3.10
N ILE A 255 -6.33 16.49 2.94
CA ILE A 255 -5.69 15.72 1.87
C ILE A 255 -5.06 14.42 2.39
N SER A 256 -4.85 13.46 1.49
CA SER A 256 -4.11 12.24 1.79
C SER A 256 -2.61 12.54 1.93
N PRO A 257 -1.97 12.14 3.05
CA PRO A 257 -0.55 12.38 3.24
C PRO A 257 0.35 11.38 2.49
N LEU A 258 -0.22 10.31 1.93
CA LEU A 258 0.51 9.26 1.23
C LEU A 258 -0.38 8.51 0.24
N GLU A 259 0.25 7.83 -0.70
CA GLU A 259 -0.39 6.94 -1.68
C GLU A 259 -0.77 5.59 -1.03
N GLY A 260 -1.96 5.07 -1.36
CA GLY A 260 -2.44 3.78 -0.85
C GLY A 260 -3.94 3.59 -1.02
N LYS A 261 -4.55 2.73 -0.18
CA LYS A 261 -6.00 2.52 -0.15
C LYS A 261 -6.61 3.14 1.10
N PHE A 262 -7.61 4.00 0.94
CA PHE A 262 -8.24 4.74 2.04
C PHE A 262 -9.41 3.98 2.67
N TYR A 263 -9.49 3.94 4.00
CA TYR A 263 -10.59 3.37 4.76
C TYR A 263 -11.04 4.33 5.86
N PHE A 264 -12.35 4.50 6.07
CA PHE A 264 -12.85 5.34 7.16
C PHE A 264 -12.63 4.74 8.54
N THR A 265 -12.55 3.41 8.61
CA THR A 265 -12.50 2.62 9.84
C THR A 265 -11.56 1.43 9.62
N LYS A 266 -10.91 0.97 10.69
CA LYS A 266 -10.07 -0.23 10.64
C LYS A 266 -10.85 -1.47 11.08
N ASP A 267 -11.68 -1.31 12.10
CA ASP A 267 -12.44 -2.40 12.70
C ASP A 267 -13.95 -2.24 12.44
N SER A 268 -14.69 -3.36 12.44
CA SER A 268 -16.13 -3.36 12.11
C SER A 268 -17.00 -2.64 13.16
N GLY A 269 -16.44 -2.34 14.34
CA GLY A 269 -17.12 -1.61 15.42
C GLY A 269 -16.91 -0.10 15.43
N ASP A 270 -16.00 0.42 14.60
CA ASP A 270 -15.67 1.85 14.59
C ASP A 270 -16.75 2.68 13.87
N LYS A 271 -16.95 3.92 14.34
CA LYS A 271 -17.85 4.86 13.69
C LYS A 271 -17.09 5.68 12.65
N ALA A 272 -17.46 5.50 11.38
CA ALA A 272 -16.99 6.37 10.29
C ALA A 272 -17.48 7.82 10.45
N ILE A 273 -16.66 8.77 9.99
CA ILE A 273 -17.02 10.19 9.92
C ILE A 273 -18.21 10.43 8.96
N GLN A 274 -19.01 11.46 9.26
CA GLN A 274 -20.19 11.82 8.48
C GLN A 274 -20.21 13.32 8.14
N VAL A 275 -20.85 13.66 7.02
CA VAL A 275 -21.11 15.06 6.67
C VAL A 275 -21.96 15.71 7.76
N GLY A 276 -21.52 16.88 8.23
CA GLY A 276 -22.12 17.62 9.34
C GLY A 276 -21.46 17.37 10.70
N ASP A 277 -20.55 16.39 10.82
CA ASP A 277 -19.80 16.19 12.06
C ASP A 277 -18.88 17.38 12.35
N LYS A 278 -18.80 17.76 13.63
CA LYS A 278 -17.84 18.74 14.12
C LYS A 278 -16.58 18.01 14.57
N VAL A 279 -15.45 18.40 14.01
CA VAL A 279 -14.15 17.78 14.28
C VAL A 279 -13.17 18.80 14.84
N LYS A 280 -12.19 18.31 15.58
CA LYS A 280 -11.08 19.09 16.13
C LYS A 280 -9.77 18.68 15.49
N ALA A 281 -8.79 19.58 15.56
CA ALA A 281 -7.42 19.23 15.24
C ALA A 281 -6.98 18.02 16.09
N GLY A 282 -6.43 17.00 15.43
CA GLY A 282 -6.02 15.72 16.01
C GLY A 282 -7.08 14.61 15.94
N ASP A 283 -8.34 14.92 15.62
CA ASP A 283 -9.37 13.90 15.45
C ASP A 283 -9.08 13.04 14.21
N LEU A 284 -9.56 11.79 14.20
CA LEU A 284 -9.32 10.83 13.12
C LEU A 284 -10.21 11.12 11.90
N VAL A 285 -9.59 11.17 10.72
CA VAL A 285 -10.28 11.20 9.41
C VAL A 285 -10.55 9.78 8.91
N GLY A 286 -9.55 8.92 9.04
CA GLY A 286 -9.54 7.54 8.57
C GLY A 286 -8.12 6.98 8.50
N TYR A 287 -7.91 5.95 7.69
CA TYR A 287 -6.65 5.25 7.54
C TYR A 287 -6.27 5.12 6.07
N VAL A 288 -5.00 5.31 5.75
CA VAL A 288 -4.43 4.91 4.47
C VAL A 288 -3.63 3.64 4.67
N GLU A 289 -4.08 2.54 4.05
CA GLU A 289 -3.30 1.32 3.92
C GLU A 289 -2.24 1.52 2.86
N ALA A 290 -0.99 1.60 3.29
CA ALA A 290 0.16 1.70 2.42
C ALA A 290 1.25 0.79 2.94
N MET A 291 1.95 0.11 2.01
CA MET A 291 3.00 -0.86 2.34
C MET A 291 2.54 -1.91 3.38
N LYS A 292 1.26 -2.32 3.34
CA LYS A 292 0.62 -3.28 4.27
C LYS A 292 0.56 -2.81 5.74
N THR A 293 0.60 -1.51 5.94
CA THR A 293 0.43 -0.86 7.25
C THR A 293 -0.67 0.18 7.16
N TYR A 294 -1.47 0.33 8.23
CA TYR A 294 -2.51 1.35 8.31
C TYR A 294 -1.95 2.60 8.97
N ASN A 295 -1.92 3.70 8.23
CA ASN A 295 -1.47 5.00 8.72
C ASN A 295 -2.69 5.86 9.04
N ALA A 296 -2.84 6.26 10.30
CA ALA A 296 -3.92 7.14 10.72
C ALA A 296 -3.77 8.53 10.07
N VAL A 297 -4.81 9.00 9.41
CA VAL A 297 -4.93 10.36 8.89
C VAL A 297 -5.75 11.17 9.88
N LYS A 298 -5.20 12.28 10.37
CA LYS A 298 -5.84 13.14 11.38
C LYS A 298 -6.16 14.51 10.79
N PHE A 299 -7.21 15.15 11.32
CA PHE A 299 -7.51 16.54 11.02
C PHE A 299 -6.40 17.44 11.55
N ASP A 300 -5.86 18.33 10.72
CA ASP A 300 -4.89 19.35 11.10
C ASP A 300 -5.54 20.55 11.81
N GLN A 301 -6.83 20.76 11.57
CA GLN A 301 -7.61 21.87 12.10
C GLN A 301 -9.03 21.48 12.51
N SER A 302 -9.68 22.36 13.28
CA SER A 302 -11.06 22.16 13.72
C SER A 302 -12.03 22.72 12.70
N GLY A 303 -13.17 22.06 12.48
CA GLY A 303 -14.16 22.52 11.50
C GLY A 303 -15.42 21.66 11.49
N THR A 304 -16.30 21.91 10.53
CA THR A 304 -17.45 21.03 10.25
C THR A 304 -17.26 20.34 8.91
N ILE A 305 -17.46 19.03 8.84
CA ILE A 305 -17.36 18.26 7.59
C ILE A 305 -18.46 18.72 6.64
N GLN A 306 -18.10 19.43 5.56
CA GLN A 306 -19.05 19.87 4.53
C GLN A 306 -19.24 18.80 3.45
N LYS A 307 -18.17 18.09 3.09
CA LYS A 307 -18.18 17.08 2.04
C LYS A 307 -17.13 16.01 2.30
N ILE A 308 -17.50 14.76 2.05
CA ILE A 308 -16.57 13.64 1.93
C ILE A 308 -16.34 13.41 0.44
N ALA A 309 -15.09 13.49 -0.01
CA ALA A 309 -14.70 13.47 -1.42
C ALA A 309 -14.17 12.10 -1.89
N ILE A 310 -14.00 11.15 -0.96
CA ILE A 310 -13.48 9.82 -1.21
C ILE A 310 -14.50 8.74 -0.79
N THR A 311 -14.41 7.55 -1.38
CA THR A 311 -15.20 6.38 -0.98
C THR A 311 -14.35 5.39 -0.17
N ASN A 312 -15.00 4.61 0.70
CA ASN A 312 -14.30 3.59 1.49
C ASN A 312 -13.68 2.53 0.56
N GLY A 313 -12.40 2.22 0.78
CA GLY A 313 -11.64 1.29 -0.02
C GLY A 313 -11.19 1.82 -1.38
N ALA A 314 -11.27 3.14 -1.65
CA ALA A 314 -10.72 3.70 -2.88
C ALA A 314 -9.20 3.90 -2.80
N ASP A 315 -8.53 3.78 -3.93
CA ASP A 315 -7.13 4.16 -4.09
C ASP A 315 -6.99 5.68 -4.03
N VAL A 316 -5.91 6.16 -3.40
CA VAL A 316 -5.59 7.57 -3.21
C VAL A 316 -4.11 7.81 -3.47
N ASP A 317 -3.79 8.94 -4.08
CA ASP A 317 -2.43 9.48 -4.20
C ASP A 317 -2.10 10.45 -3.05
N GLU A 318 -0.82 10.80 -2.89
CA GLU A 318 -0.42 11.95 -2.05
C GLU A 318 -1.09 13.23 -2.57
N ASP A 319 -1.60 14.06 -1.66
CA ASP A 319 -2.37 15.29 -1.90
C ASP A 319 -3.83 15.11 -2.38
N ASP A 320 -4.33 13.88 -2.57
CA ASP A 320 -5.73 13.68 -2.94
C ASP A 320 -6.69 14.17 -1.86
N VAL A 321 -7.77 14.86 -2.26
CA VAL A 321 -8.74 15.42 -1.33
C VAL A 321 -9.62 14.32 -0.75
N LEU A 322 -9.53 14.12 0.57
CA LEU A 322 -10.33 13.14 1.31
C LEU A 322 -11.65 13.77 1.79
N VAL A 323 -11.55 14.94 2.41
CA VAL A 323 -12.66 15.64 3.08
C VAL A 323 -12.53 17.15 2.85
N ILE A 324 -13.64 17.88 2.84
CA ILE A 324 -13.66 19.36 2.82
C ILE A 324 -14.33 19.85 4.11
N LEU A 325 -13.60 20.70 4.86
CA LEU A 325 -14.09 21.37 6.06
C LEU A 325 -14.72 22.74 5.74
N GLY A 326 -15.60 23.19 6.61
CA GLY A 326 -16.20 24.53 6.62
C GLY A 326 -16.09 25.24 7.94
#